data_AF-A0A4R0MUY9-F1
#
_entry.id   AF-A0A4R0MUY9-F1
#
_cell.length_a   1.000
_cell.length_b   1.000
_cell.length_c   1.000
_cell.angle_alpha   90.00
_cell.angle_beta   90.00
_cell.angle_gamma   90.00
#
_symmetry.space_group_name_H-M   'P 1'
#
loop_
_entity.id
_entity.type
_entity.pdbx_description
1 polymer ?
#
loop_
_entity_poly.entity_id
_entity_poly.type
_entity_poly.pdbx_seq_one_letter_code
_entity_poly.pdbx_strand_id
1 'polypeptide(L)'
;MLNINQKLNELASSWYSLSELSKSVLSELEAEQVREKQEKARQQLIPMLQQMQASKDTPYETYLEGDTFVDIYLDETGEIKDSGHYSRPAL
;
A
#
# COMPACT_ATOMS: atom_id res chain seq x y z
N MET A 1 -1.19 9.01 -21.65
CA MET A 1 -0.33 8.34 -20.67
C MET A 1 -1.23 7.98 -19.50
N LEU A 2 -1.57 6.70 -19.30
CA LEU A 2 -2.26 6.31 -18.06
C LEU A 2 -1.35 6.68 -16.88
N ASN A 3 -1.92 7.42 -15.95
CA ASN A 3 -1.23 8.24 -14.96
C ASN A 3 -0.45 7.34 -14.00
N ILE A 4 0.88 7.45 -13.95
CA ILE A 4 1.75 6.65 -13.05
C ILE A 4 1.24 6.72 -11.60
N ASN A 5 0.69 7.87 -11.20
CA ASN A 5 0.07 8.08 -9.90
C ASN A 5 -1.18 7.22 -9.66
N GLN A 6 -2.01 7.00 -10.68
CA GLN A 6 -3.19 6.14 -10.54
C GLN A 6 -2.78 4.68 -10.33
N LYS A 7 -1.84 4.17 -11.14
CA LYS A 7 -1.33 2.81 -10.99
C LYS A 7 -0.63 2.61 -9.65
N LEU A 8 0.12 3.62 -9.20
CA LEU A 8 0.76 3.61 -7.89
C LEU A 8 -0.29 3.51 -6.77
N ASN A 9 -1.34 4.34 -6.83
CA ASN A 9 -2.42 4.32 -5.85
C ASN A 9 -3.17 2.98 -5.82
N GLU A 10 -3.46 2.38 -6.99
CA GLU A 10 -4.10 1.07 -7.08
C GLU A 10 -3.25 -0.05 -6.46
N LEU A 11 -1.93 -0.06 -6.70
CA LEU A 11 -1.03 -1.03 -6.10
C LEU A 11 -0.88 -0.83 -4.59
N ALA A 12 -0.75 0.42 -4.17
CA ALA A 12 -0.61 0.81 -2.77
C ALA A 12 -1.86 0.45 -1.95
N SER A 13 -3.04 0.83 -2.43
CA SER A 13 -4.32 0.51 -1.78
C SER A 13 -4.57 -1.00 -1.71
N SER A 14 -4.25 -1.74 -2.78
CA SER A 14 -4.35 -3.20 -2.82
C SER A 14 -3.41 -3.88 -1.83
N TRP A 15 -2.13 -3.47 -1.80
CA TRP A 15 -1.15 -4.01 -0.85
C TRP A 15 -1.59 -3.77 0.60
N TYR A 16 -2.04 -2.55 0.90
CA TYR A 16 -2.52 -2.19 2.23
C TYR A 16 -3.75 -3.00 2.65
N SER A 17 -4.76 -3.08 1.78
CA SER A 17 -5.99 -3.84 2.06
C SER A 17 -5.70 -5.32 2.31
N LEU A 18 -4.76 -5.91 1.56
CA LEU A 18 -4.32 -7.30 1.76
C LEU A 18 -3.53 -7.46 3.07
N SER A 19 -2.74 -6.46 3.45
CA SER A 19 -2.05 -6.43 4.75
C SER A 19 -3.04 -6.44 5.91
N GLU A 20 -4.08 -5.60 5.86
CA GLU A 20 -5.15 -5.60 6.87
C GLU A 20 -5.93 -6.91 6.88
N LEU A 21 -6.24 -7.46 5.70
CA LEU A 21 -6.94 -8.74 5.59
C LEU A 21 -6.11 -9.90 6.20
N SER A 22 -4.78 -9.87 6.03
CA SER A 22 -3.89 -10.89 6.61
C SER A 22 -3.86 -10.91 8.14
N LYS A 23 -4.29 -9.82 8.80
CA LYS A 23 -4.42 -9.73 10.26
C LYS A 23 -5.72 -10.34 10.78
N SER A 24 -6.66 -10.66 9.88
CA SER A 24 -7.96 -11.25 10.22
C SER A 24 -7.87 -12.78 10.38
N VAL A 25 -8.91 -13.39 10.96
CA VAL A 25 -9.04 -14.85 11.01
C VAL A 25 -9.41 -15.36 9.62
N LEU A 26 -8.48 -16.07 8.98
CA LEU A 26 -8.64 -16.65 7.65
C LEU A 26 -8.51 -18.18 7.72
N SER A 27 -9.15 -18.90 6.80
CA SER A 27 -8.79 -20.30 6.56
C SER A 27 -7.38 -20.42 5.97
N GLU A 28 -6.75 -21.59 6.06
CA GLU A 28 -5.41 -21.81 5.49
C GLU A 28 -5.33 -21.46 4.00
N LEU A 29 -6.37 -21.81 3.22
CA LEU A 29 -6.44 -21.52 1.79
C LEU A 29 -6.55 -20.01 1.52
N GLU A 30 -7.37 -19.30 2.30
CA GLU A 30 -7.53 -17.85 2.16
C GLU A 30 -6.24 -17.12 2.58
N ALA A 31 -5.59 -17.55 3.66
CA ALA A 31 -4.33 -16.98 4.12
C ALA A 31 -3.23 -17.10 3.06
N GLU A 32 -3.12 -18.25 2.41
CA GLU A 32 -2.15 -18.45 1.32
C GLU A 32 -2.45 -17.52 0.14
N GLN A 33 -3.72 -17.44 -0.29
CA GLN A 33 -4.11 -16.56 -1.39
C GLN A 33 -3.86 -15.08 -1.08
N VAL A 34 -4.12 -14.64 0.16
CA VAL A 34 -3.84 -13.27 0.61
C VAL A 34 -2.34 -13.01 0.58
N ARG A 35 -1.52 -13.94 1.10
CA ARG A 35 -0.07 -13.84 1.10
C ARG A 35 0.50 -13.71 -0.31
N GLU A 36 0.08 -14.57 -1.24
CA GLU A 36 0.54 -14.53 -2.63
C GLU A 36 0.19 -13.22 -3.32
N LYS A 37 -1.05 -12.74 -3.14
CA LYS A 37 -1.49 -11.46 -3.71
C LYS A 37 -0.74 -10.28 -3.10
N GLN A 38 -0.52 -10.30 -1.78
CA GLN A 38 0.19 -9.24 -1.08
C GLN A 38 1.66 -9.18 -1.52
N GLU A 39 2.32 -10.33 -1.64
CA GLU A 39 3.70 -10.43 -2.14
C GLU A 39 3.80 -9.89 -3.57
N LYS A 40 2.86 -10.28 -4.43
CA LYS A 40 2.82 -9.79 -5.82
C LYS A 40 2.58 -8.28 -5.91
N ALA A 41 1.74 -7.72 -5.04
CA ALA A 41 1.54 -6.28 -4.96
C ALA A 41 2.81 -5.59 -4.44
N ARG A 42 3.45 -6.14 -3.41
CA ARG A 42 4.71 -5.63 -2.83
C ARG A 42 5.82 -5.53 -3.87
N GLN A 43 6.06 -6.60 -4.63
CA GLN A 43 7.11 -6.66 -5.66
C GLN A 43 6.93 -5.61 -6.76
N GLN A 44 5.68 -5.26 -7.09
CA GLN A 44 5.38 -4.21 -8.08
C GLN A 44 5.45 -2.81 -7.48
N LEU A 45 5.12 -2.68 -6.18
CA LEU A 45 5.04 -1.39 -5.49
C LEU A 45 6.42 -0.86 -5.11
N ILE A 46 7.35 -1.71 -4.66
CA ILE A 46 8.73 -1.32 -4.28
C ILE A 46 9.41 -0.45 -5.35
N PRO A 47 9.55 -0.86 -6.62
CA PRO A 47 10.26 -0.05 -7.62
C PRO A 47 9.57 1.29 -7.89
N MET A 48 8.25 1.38 -7.72
CA MET A 48 7.52 2.63 -7.90
C MET A 48 7.74 3.58 -6.71
N LEU A 49 7.73 3.07 -5.48
CA LEU A 49 8.07 3.84 -4.28
C LEU A 49 9.53 4.31 -4.32
N GLN A 50 10.45 3.48 -4.82
CA GLN A 50 11.85 3.87 -5.06
C GLN A 50 11.96 5.01 -6.08
N GLN A 51 11.23 4.93 -7.19
CA GLN A 51 11.21 5.99 -8.21
C GLN A 51 10.69 7.31 -7.65
N MET A 52 9.72 7.25 -6.74
CA MET A 52 9.15 8.41 -6.04
C MET A 52 10.01 8.91 -4.87
N GLN A 53 11.07 8.17 -4.51
CA GLN A 53 11.86 8.42 -3.29
C GLN A 53 10.97 8.47 -2.03
N ALA A 54 9.95 7.61 -1.98
CA ALA A 54 9.03 7.55 -0.85
C ALA A 54 9.76 7.01 0.39
N SER A 55 9.83 7.83 1.42
CA SER A 55 10.58 7.58 2.66
C SER A 55 9.72 7.95 3.87
N LYS A 56 10.21 7.67 5.08
CA LYS A 56 9.50 8.04 6.31
C LYS A 56 9.24 9.55 6.41
N ASP A 57 10.16 10.38 5.93
CA ASP A 57 10.04 11.85 5.95
C ASP A 57 9.21 12.39 4.78
N THR A 58 9.09 11.61 3.71
CA THR A 58 8.37 11.94 2.48
C THR A 58 7.54 10.74 2.01
N PRO A 59 6.47 10.38 2.73
CA PRO A 59 5.66 9.22 2.39
C PRO A 59 4.85 9.47 1.11
N TYR A 60 4.44 8.38 0.47
CA TYR A 60 3.44 8.41 -0.58
C TYR A 60 2.04 8.28 0.04
N GLU A 61 1.25 9.33 -0.09
CA GLU A 61 -0.16 9.34 0.30
C GLU A 61 -0.96 8.44 -0.65
N THR A 62 -1.55 7.40 -0.08
CA THR A 62 -2.39 6.43 -0.79
C THR A 62 -3.84 6.66 -0.42
N TYR A 63 -4.66 6.91 -1.44
CA TYR A 63 -6.11 6.96 -1.31
C TYR A 63 -6.70 5.54 -1.26
N LEU A 64 -7.53 5.29 -0.25
CA LEU A 64 -8.25 4.02 -0.08
C LEU A 64 -9.68 4.13 -0.61
N GLU A 65 -10.54 4.82 0.13
CA GLU A 65 -11.95 5.03 -0.21
C GLU A 65 -12.56 6.21 0.58
N GLY A 66 -13.59 6.83 0.01
CA GLY A 66 -14.29 7.96 0.63
C GLY A 66 -13.34 9.12 0.90
N ASP A 67 -13.14 9.42 2.18
CA ASP A 67 -12.24 10.46 2.70
C ASP A 67 -10.97 9.88 3.35
N THR A 68 -10.68 8.59 3.15
CA THR A 68 -9.64 7.84 3.88
C THR A 68 -8.37 7.66 3.07
N PHE A 69 -7.24 7.95 3.71
CA PHE A 69 -5.90 7.90 3.16
C PHE A 69 -4.97 7.12 4.10
N VAL A 70 -3.88 6.57 3.54
CA VAL A 70 -2.79 5.95 4.29
C VAL A 70 -1.46 6.39 3.69
N ASP A 71 -0.52 6.78 4.55
CA ASP A 71 0.83 7.13 4.13
C ASP A 71 1.68 5.86 4.10
N ILE A 72 2.23 5.52 2.93
CA ILE A 72 3.14 4.39 2.76
C ILE A 72 4.53 4.84 2.33
N TYR A 73 5.55 4.11 2.75
CA TYR A 73 6.93 4.43 2.45
C TYR A 73 7.82 3.19 2.44
N LEU A 74 9.03 3.31 1.89
CA LEU A 74 10.08 2.32 2.06
C LEU A 74 10.95 2.69 3.26
N ASP A 75 11.14 1.74 4.16
CA ASP A 75 12.07 1.91 5.27
C ASP A 75 13.54 1.71 4.84
N GLU A 76 14.45 1.83 5.79
CA GLU A 76 15.91 1.69 5.56
C GLU A 76 16.32 0.29 5.06
N THR A 77 15.47 -0.72 5.25
CA THR A 77 15.69 -2.09 4.77
C THR A 77 15.08 -2.34 3.39
N GLY A 78 14.32 -1.37 2.86
CA GLY A 78 13.57 -1.50 1.61
C GLY A 78 12.23 -2.22 1.77
N GLU A 79 11.75 -2.37 3.01
CA GLU A 79 10.41 -2.90 3.28
C GLU A 79 9.36 -1.80 3.20
N ILE A 80 8.16 -2.14 2.72
CA ILE A 80 7.02 -1.22 2.72
C ILE A 80 6.47 -1.13 4.14
N LYS A 81 6.37 0.08 4.66
CA LYS A 81 5.73 0.42 5.93
C LYS A 81 4.60 1.42 5.71
N ASP A 82 3.64 1.42 6.61
CA ASP A 82 2.61 2.44 6.69
C ASP A 82 2.76 3.28 7.97
N SER A 83 2.37 4.56 7.90
CA SER A 83 2.34 5.46 9.07
C SER A 83 0.95 5.55 9.72
N GLY A 84 0.05 4.62 9.39
CA GLY A 84 -1.35 4.64 9.79
C GLY A 84 -2.25 5.41 8.82
N HIS A 85 -3.56 5.23 8.99
CA HIS A 85 -4.59 5.85 8.17
C HIS A 85 -5.12 7.14 8.80
N TYR A 86 -5.51 8.09 7.97
CA TYR A 86 -6.19 9.33 8.38
C TYR A 86 -7.30 9.67 7.40
N SER A 87 -8.21 10.53 7.84
CA SER A 87 -9.29 11.03 7.00
C SER A 87 -9.12 12.52 6.74
N ARG A 88 -9.39 12.97 5.51
CA ARG A 88 -9.47 14.40 5.16
C ARG A 88 -10.87 14.72 4.65
N PRO A 89 -11.60 15.68 5.25
CA PRO A 89 -12.89 16.08 4.72
C PRO A 89 -12.72 16.57 3.27
N ALA A 90 -13.63 16.17 2.39
CA ALA A 90 -13.69 16.68 1.02
C ALA A 90 -13.70 18.22 1.03
N LEU A 91 -12.76 18.83 0.29
CA LEU A 91 -12.63 20.28 0.11
C LEU A 91 -13.80 20.85 -0.70
#